data_AF-A0A847Z9Z2-F1
#
_entry.id   AF-A0A847Z9Z2-F1
#
_cell.length_a   1.000
_cell.length_b   1.000
_cell.length_c   1.000
_cell.angle_alpha   90.00
_cell.angle_beta   90.00
_cell.angle_gamma   90.00
#
_symmetry.space_group_name_H-M   'P 1'
#
loop_
_entity.id
_entity.type
_entity.pdbx_description
1 polymer ?
#
loop_
_entity_poly.entity_id
_entity_poly.type
_entity_poly.pdbx_seq_one_letter_code
_entity_poly.pdbx_strand_id
1 'polypeptide(L)'
;MRWTGKKVGLALGGGGVRGLAHIGVIQVLEKEGVEIDLIAGTSAGALIGGAYATGMTTREITAKVDAYLKSSEFEESAIKSMGLSFSTGPKSFFQKAQTFARNQYYLVKALFSSSILPAEDFQS
;
A
#
# COMPACT_ATOMS: atom_id res chain seq x y z
N MET A 1 1.53 -2.58 -27.58
CA MET A 1 1.17 -1.18 -27.28
C MET A 1 2.16 -0.26 -27.97
N ARG A 2 1.74 0.63 -28.88
CA ARG A 2 2.59 1.68 -29.44
C ARG A 2 2.13 3.01 -28.87
N TRP A 3 3.00 3.68 -28.13
CA TRP A 3 2.70 4.96 -27.48
C TRP A 3 3.31 6.08 -28.32
N THR A 4 2.52 7.08 -28.72
CA THR A 4 2.91 8.12 -29.69
C THR A 4 2.82 9.55 -29.15
N GLY A 5 2.65 9.75 -27.82
CA GLY A 5 2.52 11.06 -27.17
C GLY A 5 3.10 11.09 -25.74
N LYS A 6 2.96 12.23 -25.03
CA LYS A 6 3.31 12.34 -23.59
C LYS A 6 2.33 11.47 -22.80
N LYS A 7 2.86 10.65 -21.91
CA LYS A 7 2.09 9.67 -21.14
C LYS A 7 2.38 9.81 -19.65
N VAL A 8 1.35 9.66 -18.83
CA VAL A 8 1.46 9.77 -17.37
C VAL A 8 1.25 8.40 -16.73
N GLY A 9 2.27 7.94 -16.01
CA GLY A 9 2.20 6.74 -15.18
C GLY A 9 2.05 7.11 -13.71
N LEU A 10 1.07 6.51 -13.03
CA LEU A 10 0.82 6.70 -11.60
C LEU A 10 1.23 5.45 -10.80
N ALA A 11 2.15 5.63 -9.85
CA ALA A 11 2.60 4.56 -8.95
C ALA A 11 2.02 4.74 -7.55
N LEU A 12 1.25 3.75 -7.08
CA LEU A 12 0.56 3.74 -5.79
C LEU A 12 1.23 2.78 -4.80
N GLY A 13 1.87 3.34 -3.78
CA GLY A 13 2.50 2.56 -2.71
C GLY A 13 1.51 1.80 -1.82
N GLY A 14 2.01 0.82 -1.06
CA GLY A 14 1.26 0.19 0.03
C GLY A 14 1.15 1.11 1.27
N GLY A 15 0.27 0.75 2.21
CA GLY A 15 0.11 1.53 3.44
C GLY A 15 -1.08 1.15 4.34
N GLY A 16 -1.69 -0.01 4.12
CA GLY A 16 -2.91 -0.42 4.82
C GLY A 16 -4.03 0.60 4.65
N VAL A 17 -4.72 0.93 5.75
CA VAL A 17 -5.83 1.92 5.77
C VAL A 17 -5.41 3.30 5.30
N ARG A 18 -4.13 3.71 5.47
CA ARG A 18 -3.63 5.00 4.97
C ARG A 18 -3.59 5.05 3.44
N GLY A 19 -3.57 3.89 2.77
CA GLY A 19 -3.60 3.78 1.32
C GLY A 19 -4.89 4.29 0.68
N LEU A 20 -5.95 4.53 1.47
CA LEU A 20 -7.18 5.16 0.97
C LEU A 20 -6.97 6.61 0.52
N ALA A 21 -5.90 7.27 0.99
CA ALA A 21 -5.51 8.60 0.50
C ALA A 21 -5.23 8.62 -1.01
N HIS A 22 -4.90 7.49 -1.62
CA HIS A 22 -4.70 7.38 -3.07
C HIS A 22 -5.96 7.77 -3.86
N ILE A 23 -7.16 7.56 -3.31
CA ILE A 23 -8.41 7.97 -3.96
C ILE A 23 -8.47 9.49 -4.11
N GLY A 24 -8.07 10.23 -3.07
CA GLY A 24 -8.01 11.69 -3.09
C GLY A 24 -6.95 12.23 -4.05
N VAL A 25 -5.80 11.56 -4.15
CA VAL A 25 -4.76 11.91 -5.13
C VAL A 25 -5.31 11.80 -6.55
N ILE A 26 -5.95 10.67 -6.87
CA ILE A 26 -6.56 10.46 -8.19
C ILE A 26 -7.62 11.54 -8.47
N GLN A 27 -8.47 11.84 -7.49
CA GLN A 27 -9.52 12.86 -7.65
C GLN A 27 -8.95 14.25 -7.99
N VAL A 28 -7.83 14.64 -7.37
CA VAL A 28 -7.16 15.91 -7.68
C VAL A 28 -6.54 15.87 -9.07
N LEU A 29 -5.88 14.77 -9.45
CA LEU A 29 -5.31 14.62 -10.79
C LEU A 29 -6.38 14.75 -11.88
N GLU A 30 -7.54 14.10 -11.70
CA GLU A 30 -8.68 14.23 -12.62
C GLU A 30 -9.20 15.66 -12.70
N LYS A 31 -9.34 16.34 -11.55
CA LYS A 31 -9.80 17.73 -11.49
C LYS A 31 -8.88 18.69 -12.23
N GLU A 32 -7.57 18.47 -12.16
CA GLU A 32 -6.56 19.29 -12.84
C GLU A 32 -6.35 18.87 -14.32
N GLY A 33 -7.13 17.91 -14.84
CA GLY A 33 -7.05 17.46 -16.23
C GLY A 33 -5.82 16.61 -16.53
N VAL A 34 -5.22 15.99 -15.52
CA VAL A 34 -4.09 15.06 -15.69
C VAL A 34 -4.62 13.67 -16.00
N GLU A 35 -4.59 13.29 -17.28
CA GLU A 35 -4.98 11.96 -17.73
C GLU A 35 -3.93 10.91 -17.34
N ILE A 36 -4.35 9.84 -16.64
CA ILE A 36 -3.49 8.74 -16.22
C ILE A 36 -3.57 7.61 -17.25
N ASP A 37 -2.46 7.30 -17.91
CA ASP A 37 -2.40 6.26 -18.95
C ASP A 37 -2.03 4.89 -18.41
N LEU A 38 -1.28 4.86 -17.30
CA LEU A 38 -0.78 3.64 -16.68
C LEU A 38 -0.87 3.77 -15.16
N ILE A 39 -1.29 2.69 -14.50
CA ILE A 39 -1.31 2.63 -13.04
C ILE A 39 -0.62 1.36 -12.57
N ALA A 40 0.25 1.51 -11.57
CA ALA A 40 0.89 0.41 -10.87
C ALA A 40 0.62 0.57 -9.37
N GLY A 41 0.34 -0.52 -8.67
CA GLY A 41 -0.02 -0.46 -7.25
C GLY A 41 0.51 -1.64 -6.45
N THR A 42 0.74 -1.44 -5.15
CA THR A 42 1.11 -2.50 -4.19
C THR A 42 0.15 -2.52 -3.00
N SER A 43 -0.34 -3.70 -2.62
CA SER A 43 -1.27 -3.88 -1.48
C SER A 43 -2.50 -2.96 -1.61
N ALA A 44 -2.74 -2.05 -0.64
CA ALA A 44 -3.82 -1.07 -0.71
C ALA A 44 -3.80 -0.24 -2.00
N GLY A 45 -2.61 0.16 -2.49
CA GLY A 45 -2.48 0.86 -3.77
C GLY A 45 -2.86 0.00 -4.98
N ALA A 46 -2.67 -1.32 -4.92
CA ALA A 46 -3.09 -2.23 -5.98
C ALA A 46 -4.62 -2.35 -6.05
N LEU A 47 -5.29 -2.39 -4.89
CA LEU A 47 -6.75 -2.44 -4.82
C LEU A 47 -7.37 -1.16 -5.40
N ILE A 48 -6.90 0.00 -4.95
CA ILE A 48 -7.41 1.29 -5.45
C ILE A 48 -7.06 1.48 -6.93
N GLY A 49 -5.81 1.25 -7.31
CA GLY A 49 -5.37 1.41 -8.70
C GLY A 49 -6.05 0.44 -9.66
N GLY A 50 -6.27 -0.80 -9.23
CA GLY A 50 -7.01 -1.79 -9.99
C GLY A 50 -8.48 -1.40 -10.20
N ALA A 51 -9.17 -0.95 -9.13
CA ALA A 51 -10.55 -0.47 -9.25
C ALA A 51 -10.67 0.77 -10.15
N TYR A 52 -9.70 1.68 -10.08
CA TYR A 52 -9.64 2.84 -10.96
C TYR A 52 -9.43 2.44 -12.42
N ALA A 53 -8.53 1.48 -12.68
CA ALA A 53 -8.24 0.98 -14.03
C ALA A 53 -9.45 0.32 -14.71
N THR A 54 -10.46 -0.15 -13.97
CA THR A 54 -11.71 -0.67 -14.57
C THR A 54 -12.66 0.43 -15.03
N GLY A 55 -12.30 1.71 -14.87
CA GLY A 55 -13.13 2.85 -15.20
C GLY A 55 -14.12 3.25 -14.10
N MET A 56 -13.96 2.75 -12.87
CA MET A 56 -14.77 3.22 -11.75
C MET A 56 -14.35 4.65 -11.38
N THR A 57 -15.34 5.49 -11.13
CA THR A 57 -15.11 6.84 -10.63
C THR A 57 -14.55 6.80 -9.21
N THR A 58 -13.76 7.81 -8.84
CA THR A 58 -13.25 7.97 -7.46
C THR A 58 -14.37 7.93 -6.42
N ARG A 59 -15.57 8.39 -6.76
CA ARG A 59 -16.77 8.32 -5.91
C ARG A 59 -17.29 6.89 -5.69
N GLU A 60 -17.35 6.08 -6.75
CA GLU A 60 -17.76 4.68 -6.65
C GLU A 60 -16.75 3.86 -5.85
N ILE A 61 -15.45 4.11 -6.08
CA ILE A 61 -14.38 3.47 -5.31
C ILE A 61 -14.52 3.82 -3.83
N THR A 62 -14.74 5.09 -3.51
CA THR A 62 -14.98 5.55 -2.13
C THR A 62 -16.16 4.82 -1.51
N ALA A 63 -17.30 4.77 -2.21
CA ALA A 63 -18.51 4.11 -1.69
C ALA A 63 -18.30 2.61 -1.43
N LYS A 64 -17.58 1.91 -2.32
CA LYS A 64 -17.25 0.49 -2.13
C LYS A 64 -16.30 0.25 -0.97
N VAL A 65 -15.28 1.10 -0.84
CA VAL A 65 -14.35 1.07 0.30
C VAL A 65 -15.10 1.30 1.60
N ASP A 66 -15.97 2.31 1.66
CA ASP A 66 -16.76 2.61 2.86
C ASP A 66 -17.70 1.47 3.24
N ALA A 67 -18.32 0.82 2.24
CA ALA A 67 -19.14 -0.36 2.47
C ALA A 67 -18.32 -1.53 3.03
N TYR A 68 -17.13 -1.78 2.47
CA TYR A 68 -16.22 -2.83 2.94
C TYR A 68 -15.70 -2.56 4.36
N LEU A 69 -15.31 -1.32 4.68
CA LEU A 69 -14.84 -0.98 6.02
C LEU A 69 -15.91 -1.13 7.11
N LYS A 70 -17.19 -1.04 6.74
CA LYS A 70 -18.33 -1.24 7.64
C LYS A 70 -18.80 -2.69 7.72
N SER A 71 -18.19 -3.58 6.95
CA SER A 71 -18.65 -4.95 6.80
C SER A 71 -18.09 -5.85 7.92
N SER A 72 -18.86 -6.89 8.29
CA SER A 72 -18.45 -7.89 9.29
C SER A 72 -17.16 -8.61 8.90
N GLU A 73 -16.94 -8.78 7.60
CA GLU A 73 -15.75 -9.41 7.04
C GLU A 73 -14.49 -8.59 7.33
N PHE A 74 -14.58 -7.25 7.32
CA PHE A 74 -13.46 -6.40 7.71
C PHE A 74 -13.22 -6.45 9.22
N GLU A 75 -14.30 -6.42 10.01
CA GLU A 75 -14.26 -6.48 11.47
C GLU A 75 -13.59 -7.74 12.02
N GLU A 76 -13.81 -8.88 11.37
CA GLU A 76 -13.22 -10.18 11.73
C GLU A 76 -11.85 -10.42 11.07
N SER A 77 -11.40 -9.53 10.19
CA SER A 77 -10.17 -9.75 9.43
C SER A 77 -8.90 -9.54 10.25
N ALA A 78 -7.86 -10.32 9.90
CA ALA A 78 -6.49 -10.07 10.35
C ALA A 78 -5.95 -8.68 9.95
N ILE A 79 -6.59 -8.01 8.99
CA ILE A 79 -6.23 -6.65 8.56
C ILE A 79 -6.56 -5.64 9.66
N LYS A 80 -7.64 -5.83 10.42
CA LYS A 80 -7.99 -4.97 11.56
C LYS A 80 -6.97 -5.13 12.70
N SER A 81 -6.61 -6.36 13.05
CA SER A 81 -5.62 -6.63 14.11
C SER A 81 -4.21 -6.17 13.72
N MET A 82 -3.84 -6.28 12.44
CA MET A 82 -2.62 -5.67 11.90
C MET A 82 -2.70 -4.13 11.93
N GLY A 83 -3.81 -3.52 11.51
CA GLY A 83 -4.02 -2.07 11.53
C GLY A 83 -3.95 -1.46 12.94
N LEU A 84 -4.48 -2.16 13.94
CA LEU A 84 -4.34 -1.82 15.36
C LEU A 84 -2.89 -1.91 15.85
N SER A 85 -2.10 -2.84 15.33
CA SER A 85 -0.67 -3.00 15.65
C SER A 85 0.20 -1.89 15.06
N PHE A 86 -0.23 -1.26 13.96
CA PHE A 86 0.39 -0.07 13.35
C PHE A 86 -0.16 1.25 13.92
N SER A 87 -1.27 1.22 14.66
CA SER A 87 -1.78 2.39 15.38
C SER A 87 -0.87 2.70 16.57
N THR A 88 -0.39 3.94 16.59
CA THR A 88 0.55 4.48 17.56
C THR A 88 -0.18 4.81 18.88
N GLY A 89 -0.40 3.82 19.73
CA GLY A 89 -0.40 4.10 21.17
C GLY A 89 0.97 4.67 21.58
N PRO A 90 1.07 5.54 22.59
CA PRO A 90 2.37 6.09 23.02
C PRO A 90 3.29 4.95 23.48
N LYS A 91 4.14 4.47 22.57
CA LYS A 91 5.17 3.48 22.91
C LYS A 91 6.13 4.13 23.88
N SER A 92 6.29 3.53 25.06
CA SER A 92 7.26 3.95 26.07
C SER A 92 8.65 4.08 25.46
N PHE A 93 9.46 5.04 25.94
CA PHE A 93 10.81 5.31 25.42
C PHE A 93 11.66 4.03 25.29
N PHE A 94 11.54 3.12 26.26
CA PHE A 94 12.20 1.81 26.26
C PHE A 94 11.80 0.93 25.07
N GLN A 95 10.52 0.90 24.69
CA GLN A 95 10.05 0.13 23.53
C GLN A 95 10.56 0.73 22.22
N LYS A 96 10.69 2.06 22.14
CA LYS A 96 11.29 2.73 20.97
C LYS A 96 12.79 2.40 20.87
N ALA A 97 13.52 2.49 21.97
CA ALA A 97 14.94 2.13 22.02
C ALA A 97 15.17 0.65 21.66
N GLN A 98 14.33 -0.25 22.18
CA GLN A 98 14.38 -1.68 21.86
C GLN A 98 14.07 -1.95 20.38
N THR A 99 13.04 -1.30 19.83
CA THR A 99 12.68 -1.45 18.41
C THR A 99 13.80 -0.91 17.51
N PHE A 100 14.43 0.20 17.89
CA PHE A 100 15.58 0.76 17.18
C PHE A 100 16.76 -0.21 17.17
N ALA A 101 17.17 -0.73 18.33
CA ALA A 101 18.26 -1.71 18.43
C ALA A 101 17.97 -2.98 17.61
N ARG A 102 16.72 -3.47 17.67
CA ARG A 102 16.28 -4.64 16.91
C ARG A 102 16.33 -4.39 15.40
N ASN A 103 15.82 -3.26 14.93
CA ASN A 103 15.85 -2.91 13.50
C ASN A 103 17.28 -2.71 12.99
N GLN A 104 18.15 -2.08 13.79
CA GLN A 104 19.57 -1.92 13.48
C GLN A 104 20.26 -3.29 13.33
N TYR A 105 19.98 -4.22 14.24
CA TYR A 105 20.50 -5.59 14.18
C TYR A 105 20.05 -6.32 12.91
N TYR A 106 18.76 -6.25 12.56
CA TYR A 106 18.26 -6.90 11.34
C TYR A 106 18.80 -6.24 10.06
N LEU A 107 18.99 -4.92 10.04
CA LEU A 107 19.61 -4.21 8.92
C LEU A 107 21.06 -4.66 8.72
N VAL A 108 21.85 -4.70 9.79
CA VAL A 108 23.22 -5.20 9.75
C VAL A 108 23.23 -6.66 9.30
N LYS A 109 22.37 -7.50 9.87
CA LYS A 109 22.26 -8.89 9.45
C LYS A 109 21.92 -9.00 7.96
N ALA A 110 20.97 -8.20 7.45
CA ALA A 110 20.57 -8.19 6.04
C ALA A 110 21.70 -7.74 5.10
N LEU A 111 22.51 -6.76 5.50
CA LEU A 111 23.67 -6.31 4.72
C LEU A 111 24.77 -7.38 4.61
N PHE A 112 24.88 -8.26 5.61
CA PHE A 112 25.89 -9.32 5.65
C PHE A 112 25.34 -10.73 5.38
N SER A 113 24.05 -10.88 5.07
CA SER A 113 23.48 -12.15 4.60
C SER A 113 23.38 -12.12 3.08
N SER A 114 23.99 -13.09 2.42
CA SER A 114 24.06 -13.15 0.95
C SER A 114 22.70 -13.34 0.27
N SER A 115 21.65 -13.72 1.00
CA SER A 115 20.27 -13.81 0.53
C SER A 115 19.30 -14.00 1.71
N ILE A 116 18.13 -13.37 1.67
CA ILE A 116 17.00 -13.64 2.59
C ILE A 116 16.26 -14.92 2.19
N LEU A 117 16.38 -15.32 0.93
CA LEU A 117 15.77 -16.52 0.37
C LEU A 117 16.80 -17.65 0.32
N PRO A 118 16.50 -18.84 0.85
CA PRO A 118 17.45 -19.94 0.81
C PRO A 118 17.72 -20.34 -0.65
N ALA A 119 18.98 -20.65 -0.97
CA ALA A 119 19.41 -20.91 -2.34
C ALA A 119 18.69 -22.10 -3.01
N GLU A 120 18.10 -22.97 -2.20
CA GLU A 120 17.26 -24.09 -2.61
C GLU A 120 15.98 -23.67 -3.35
N ASP A 121 15.45 -22.46 -3.11
CA ASP A 121 14.29 -21.92 -3.84
C ASP A 121 14.62 -21.48 -5.28
N PHE A 122 15.91 -21.41 -5.64
CA PHE A 122 16.38 -20.99 -6.96
C PHE A 122 16.88 -22.14 -7.84
N GLN A 123 16.86 -23.38 -7.34
CA GLN A 123 17.16 -24.56 -8.13
C GLN A 123 15.86 -25.13 -8.71
N SER A 124 15.36 -24.48 -9.78
CA SER A 124 14.35 -25.05 -10.69
C SER A 124 15.01 -25.54 -11.96
#